data_AF-A0A4Q5YQ19-F1
#
_entry.id   AF-A0A4Q5YQ19-F1
#
_cell.length_a   1.000
_cell.length_b   1.000
_cell.length_c   1.000
_cell.angle_alpha   90.00
_cell.angle_beta   90.00
_cell.angle_gamma   90.00
#
_symmetry.space_group_name_H-M   'P 1'
#
loop_
_entity.id
_entity.type
_entity.pdbx_description
1 polymer ?
#
loop_
_entity_poly.entity_id
_entity_poly.type
_entity_poly.pdbx_seq_one_letter_code
_entity_poly.pdbx_strand_id
1 'polypeptide(L)'
;MTKQAKAGNYILNDSTMLLELAETMKDRYSDGYSWTTLGGYKAIKMEGQSTGNLRLKCLTWVRGNKNNVLLLVTEEKNLVNPRLTNMFSSLELIPYAQAVWKKETDDTTGFTAMAPSPFRYTVNEMFGFSKDRQYFSFDSLSGTSYFVTTDTLSKYFWAANDSFIVKRTHEAFLEDNDELISEKMIAGRHQNGNEMFIRKQGSNTYLRARSFVSGNVLYTLSSGGELPEVSSKASNQFFESFEAPNKSSFDLKKHKGNQLLSDLVHADSATRAGAYQDLTKVDFSAKDLPALHTALIKRYLPVYEGGDSLAVNDRLGNLIVALGDSSSIRFISDSYFKSEGVSELLKYSFLEILANTGNEYSYQTLARLLTSAPPRSGYSNMLGYR
;
A
#
# COMPACT_ATOMS: atom_id res chain seq x y z
N MET A 1 22.75 18.64 13.63
CA MET A 1 21.67 17.68 13.30
C MET A 1 22.12 16.87 12.10
N THR A 2 22.30 15.56 12.24
CA THR A 2 22.55 14.67 11.10
C THR A 2 21.24 14.49 10.34
N LYS A 3 21.11 15.14 9.17
CA LYS A 3 19.96 14.96 8.26
C LYS A 3 20.17 13.75 7.33
N GLN A 4 20.52 12.61 7.93
CA GLN A 4 20.52 11.32 7.25
C GLN A 4 19.22 10.60 7.57
N ALA A 5 18.56 10.03 6.57
CA ALA A 5 17.43 9.15 6.82
C ALA A 5 17.88 8.00 7.73
N LYS A 6 17.16 7.78 8.83
CA LYS A 6 17.43 6.63 9.71
C LYS A 6 17.25 5.35 8.88
N ALA A 7 18.03 4.31 9.20
CA ALA A 7 17.87 3.02 8.55
C ALA A 7 16.38 2.57 8.55
N GLY A 8 15.89 2.12 7.40
CA GLY A 8 14.46 1.85 7.20
C GLY A 8 13.63 3.09 6.84
N ASN A 9 14.26 4.21 6.48
CA ASN A 9 13.62 5.41 5.94
C ASN A 9 14.38 5.93 4.72
N TYR A 10 13.72 6.72 3.89
CA TYR A 10 14.30 7.34 2.70
C TYR A 10 13.70 8.74 2.47
N ILE A 11 14.35 9.55 1.65
CA ILE A 11 13.87 10.90 1.32
C ILE A 11 12.91 10.79 0.13
N LEU A 12 11.62 10.99 0.39
CA LEU A 12 10.55 10.90 -0.61
C LEU A 12 10.68 11.96 -1.70
N ASN A 13 10.98 13.20 -1.29
CA ASN A 13 11.08 14.34 -2.18
C ASN A 13 12.25 15.23 -1.76
N ASP A 14 13.37 15.08 -2.45
CA ASP A 14 14.58 15.90 -2.28
C ASP A 14 14.28 17.40 -2.44
N SER A 15 13.44 17.79 -3.40
CA SER A 15 13.13 19.21 -3.67
C SER A 15 12.35 19.84 -2.52
N THR A 16 11.33 19.15 -2.00
CA THR A 16 10.58 19.61 -0.81
C THR A 16 11.51 19.72 0.39
N MET A 17 12.36 18.72 0.64
CA MET A 17 13.31 18.77 1.76
C MET A 17 14.32 19.92 1.64
N LEU A 18 14.83 20.18 0.43
CA LEU A 18 15.75 21.28 0.16
C LEU A 18 15.06 22.63 0.34
N LEU A 19 13.81 22.78 -0.13
CA LEU A 19 13.00 23.99 0.05
C LEU A 19 12.67 24.25 1.52
N GLU A 20 12.23 23.24 2.27
CA GLU A 20 12.01 23.36 3.71
C GLU A 20 13.29 23.81 4.42
N LEU A 21 14.45 23.27 4.01
CA LEU A 21 15.72 23.68 4.57
C LEU A 21 16.05 25.14 4.22
N ALA A 22 15.83 25.57 2.98
CA ALA A 22 16.02 26.96 2.58
C ALA A 22 15.09 27.91 3.36
N GLU A 23 13.82 27.55 3.50
CA GLU A 23 12.82 28.32 4.26
C GLU A 23 13.18 28.43 5.74
N THR A 24 13.62 27.34 6.38
CA THR A 24 14.08 27.39 7.79
C THR A 24 15.34 28.22 7.99
N MET A 25 16.08 28.51 6.92
CA MET A 25 17.31 29.27 6.96
C MET A 25 17.15 30.70 6.45
N LYS A 26 16.02 31.10 5.85
CA LYS A 26 15.85 32.39 5.16
C LYS A 26 16.23 33.62 5.99
N ASP A 27 15.95 33.63 7.29
CA ASP A 27 16.28 34.76 8.17
C ASP A 27 17.79 34.95 8.35
N ARG A 28 18.58 33.89 8.11
CA ARG A 28 20.06 33.90 8.17
C ARG A 28 20.73 34.08 6.81
N TYR A 29 19.96 33.95 5.72
CA TYR A 29 20.43 34.06 4.34
C TYR A 29 19.63 35.13 3.62
N SER A 30 19.88 36.38 4.00
CA SER A 30 19.18 37.59 3.52
C SER A 30 19.15 37.74 2.00
N ASP A 31 20.11 37.14 1.30
CA ASP A 31 20.26 37.32 -0.15
C ASP A 31 19.45 36.26 -0.92
N GLY A 32 18.75 35.38 -0.19
CA GLY A 32 17.86 34.36 -0.72
C GLY A 32 18.59 33.08 -1.12
N TYR A 33 17.93 32.32 -1.99
CA TYR A 33 18.43 31.04 -2.48
C TYR A 33 18.24 30.90 -3.99
N SER A 34 19.04 30.04 -4.61
CA SER A 34 18.94 29.69 -6.02
C SER A 34 19.11 28.19 -6.23
N TRP A 35 18.38 27.66 -7.19
CA TRP A 35 18.55 26.27 -7.64
C TRP A 35 19.82 26.12 -8.47
N THR A 36 20.51 25.01 -8.27
CA THR A 36 21.69 24.61 -9.05
C THR A 36 21.74 23.08 -9.13
N THR A 37 22.71 22.54 -9.87
CA THR A 37 23.06 21.12 -9.82
C THR A 37 24.48 20.90 -9.31
N LEU A 38 24.72 19.79 -8.61
CA LEU A 38 26.06 19.29 -8.26
C LEU A 38 26.15 17.84 -8.70
N GLY A 39 27.00 17.51 -9.68
CA GLY A 39 27.13 16.13 -10.18
C GLY A 39 25.82 15.50 -10.65
N GLY A 40 24.90 16.31 -11.20
CA GLY A 40 23.56 15.87 -11.64
C GLY A 40 22.48 15.92 -10.54
N TYR A 41 22.83 16.09 -9.27
CA TYR A 41 21.87 16.20 -8.17
C TYR A 41 21.33 17.62 -8.05
N LYS A 42 20.03 17.74 -7.77
CA LYS A 42 19.42 19.02 -7.39
C LYS A 42 20.08 19.53 -6.11
N ALA A 43 20.39 20.81 -6.13
CA ALA A 43 21.01 21.48 -5.01
C ALA A 43 20.46 22.91 -4.88
N ILE A 44 20.51 23.44 -3.67
CA ILE A 44 20.20 24.84 -3.40
C ILE A 44 21.48 25.53 -2.91
N LYS A 45 21.77 26.67 -3.55
CA LYS A 45 22.77 27.64 -3.07
C LYS A 45 22.06 28.72 -2.27
N MET A 46 22.57 29.05 -1.09
CA MET A 46 22.08 30.13 -0.24
C MET A 46 23.24 31.05 0.12
N GLU A 47 23.01 32.35 0.08
CA GLU A 47 23.97 33.37 0.51
C GLU A 47 23.31 34.37 1.44
N GLY A 48 24.07 34.93 2.37
CA GLY A 48 23.58 36.05 3.17
C GLY A 48 24.50 36.44 4.31
N GLN A 49 24.01 37.39 5.11
CA GLN A 49 24.74 37.95 6.23
C GLN A 49 24.38 37.25 7.55
N SER A 50 25.40 36.87 8.31
CA SER A 50 25.26 36.40 9.69
C SER A 50 25.43 37.57 10.67
N THR A 51 25.61 37.29 11.96
CA THR A 51 25.90 38.31 12.95
C THR A 51 27.23 39.04 12.67
N GLY A 52 27.19 40.38 12.68
CA GLY A 52 28.36 41.23 12.43
C GLY A 52 28.75 41.32 10.95
N ASN A 53 30.05 41.25 10.66
CA ASN A 53 30.61 41.32 9.30
C ASN A 53 30.80 39.94 8.64
N LEU A 54 30.17 38.90 9.21
CA LEU A 54 30.26 37.54 8.71
C LEU A 54 29.25 37.30 7.60
N ARG A 55 29.71 36.59 6.56
CA ARG A 55 28.95 36.13 5.42
C ARG A 55 28.90 34.62 5.40
N LEU A 56 27.75 34.13 4.98
CA LEU A 56 27.45 32.72 4.84
C LEU A 56 27.25 32.40 3.36
N LYS A 57 27.94 31.37 2.88
CA LYS A 57 27.60 30.70 1.63
C LYS A 57 27.33 29.23 1.92
N CYS A 58 26.21 28.72 1.45
CA CYS A 58 25.80 27.36 1.68
C CYS A 58 25.42 26.70 0.37
N LEU A 59 25.89 25.47 0.16
CA LEU A 59 25.42 24.58 -0.90
C LEU A 59 24.89 23.32 -0.24
N THR A 60 23.61 23.04 -0.44
CA THR A 60 22.94 21.86 0.12
C THR A 60 22.39 21.00 -1.00
N TRP A 61 22.56 19.69 -0.89
CA TRP A 61 22.06 18.73 -1.87
C TRP A 61 21.70 17.41 -1.18
N VAL A 62 20.73 16.70 -1.74
CA VAL A 62 20.39 15.34 -1.29
C VAL A 62 21.13 14.34 -2.15
N ARG A 63 21.83 13.41 -1.51
CA ARG A 63 22.47 12.28 -2.18
C ARG A 63 22.50 11.05 -1.26
N GLY A 64 21.96 9.92 -1.71
CA GLY A 64 21.92 8.64 -0.97
C GLY A 64 21.15 8.71 0.34
N ASN A 65 19.94 9.26 0.31
CA ASN A 65 19.10 9.51 1.49
C ASN A 65 19.81 10.32 2.60
N LYS A 66 20.82 11.13 2.23
CA LYS A 66 21.56 12.03 3.11
C LYS A 66 21.45 13.44 2.52
N ASN A 67 21.10 14.41 3.36
CA ASN A 67 21.28 15.81 3.00
C ASN A 67 22.69 16.25 3.37
N ASN A 68 23.46 16.59 2.35
CA ASN A 68 24.84 17.04 2.44
C ASN A 68 24.87 18.57 2.38
N VAL A 69 25.74 19.17 3.17
CA VAL A 69 25.85 20.63 3.29
C VAL A 69 27.32 21.01 3.24
N LEU A 70 27.67 21.89 2.29
CA LEU A 70 28.93 22.63 2.29
C LEU A 70 28.64 24.05 2.77
N LEU A 71 29.23 24.45 3.89
CA LEU A 71 29.05 25.76 4.50
C LEU A 71 30.39 26.51 4.56
N LEU A 72 30.40 27.73 4.02
CA LEU A 72 31.47 28.70 4.19
C LEU A 72 30.97 29.82 5.10
N VAL A 73 31.73 30.09 6.17
CA VAL A 73 31.54 31.26 7.03
C VAL A 73 32.82 32.08 6.98
N THR A 74 32.75 33.33 6.57
CA THR A 74 33.93 34.20 6.47
C THR A 74 33.54 35.67 6.58
N GLU A 75 34.50 36.57 6.80
CA GLU A 75 34.24 38.02 6.73
C GLU A 75 34.00 38.46 5.28
N GLU A 76 33.16 39.50 5.08
CA GLU A 76 32.87 40.07 3.75
C GLU A 76 34.13 40.32 2.91
N LYS A 77 35.16 40.93 3.52
CA LYS A 77 36.43 41.25 2.84
C LYS A 77 37.18 40.04 2.30
N ASN A 78 36.88 38.84 2.80
CA ASN A 78 37.51 37.60 2.34
C ASN A 78 36.74 36.94 1.19
N LEU A 79 35.50 37.35 0.90
CA LEU A 79 34.73 36.79 -0.21
C LEU A 79 35.34 37.08 -1.59
N VAL A 80 36.20 38.09 -1.70
CA VAL A 80 36.97 38.37 -2.93
C VAL A 80 38.14 37.41 -3.13
N ASN A 81 38.47 36.57 -2.14
CA ASN A 81 39.56 35.60 -2.26
C ASN A 81 39.16 34.47 -3.21
N PRO A 82 39.83 34.32 -4.37
CA PRO A 82 39.47 33.30 -5.36
C PRO A 82 39.52 31.87 -4.81
N ARG A 83 40.36 31.61 -3.81
CA ARG A 83 40.44 30.27 -3.19
C ARG A 83 39.15 29.90 -2.46
N LEU A 84 38.49 30.87 -1.81
CA LEU A 84 37.24 30.64 -1.09
C LEU A 84 36.06 30.51 -2.05
N THR A 85 36.03 31.31 -3.12
CA THR A 85 34.99 31.20 -4.16
C THR A 85 35.12 29.91 -4.96
N ASN A 86 36.35 29.48 -5.25
CA ASN A 86 36.61 28.28 -6.05
C ASN A 86 36.27 26.98 -5.33
N MET A 87 36.15 26.99 -3.99
CA MET A 87 35.80 25.81 -3.20
C MET A 87 34.46 25.18 -3.64
N PHE A 88 33.46 26.00 -3.97
CA PHE A 88 32.15 25.51 -4.42
C PHE A 88 32.18 24.97 -5.85
N SER A 89 33.02 25.53 -6.72
CA SER A 89 33.19 25.05 -8.10
C SER A 89 34.12 23.84 -8.21
N SER A 90 35.01 23.62 -7.24
CA SER A 90 35.90 22.45 -7.19
C SER A 90 35.30 21.24 -6.48
N LEU A 91 34.07 21.35 -5.99
CA LEU A 91 33.40 20.24 -5.33
C LEU A 91 32.96 19.21 -6.37
N GLU A 92 33.49 18.00 -6.25
CA GLU A 92 33.15 16.88 -7.11
C GLU A 92 32.58 15.72 -6.30
N LEU A 93 31.58 15.04 -6.86
CA LEU A 93 30.98 13.87 -6.25
C LEU A 93 31.64 12.61 -6.81
N ILE A 94 32.21 11.80 -5.92
CA ILE A 94 32.76 10.50 -6.27
C ILE A 94 31.71 9.39 -6.14
N PRO A 95 31.83 8.28 -6.89
CA PRO A 95 30.99 7.10 -6.71
C PRO A 95 30.99 6.58 -5.27
N TYR A 96 29.90 5.92 -4.86
CA TYR A 96 29.85 5.29 -3.54
C TYR A 96 30.87 4.17 -3.42
N ALA A 97 31.40 4.00 -2.20
CA ALA A 97 32.03 2.75 -1.83
C ALA A 97 31.00 1.63 -1.91
N GLN A 98 31.38 0.47 -2.45
CA GLN A 98 30.48 -0.67 -2.58
C GLN A 98 30.43 -1.45 -1.27
N ALA A 99 29.23 -1.75 -0.81
CA ALA A 99 29.04 -2.65 0.34
C ALA A 99 29.44 -4.08 -0.02
N VAL A 100 29.77 -4.88 0.99
CA VAL A 100 29.92 -6.33 0.83
C VAL A 100 28.55 -6.96 0.95
N TRP A 101 28.10 -7.61 -0.12
CA TRP A 101 26.82 -8.29 -0.18
C TRP A 101 27.00 -9.77 0.10
N LYS A 102 26.15 -10.32 0.97
CA LYS A 102 26.14 -11.75 1.29
C LYS A 102 24.70 -12.26 1.39
N LYS A 103 24.52 -13.58 1.33
CA LYS A 103 23.22 -14.21 1.53
C LYS A 103 22.84 -14.05 3.00
N GLU A 104 21.76 -13.33 3.24
CA GLU A 104 21.18 -13.11 4.56
C GLU A 104 19.84 -13.85 4.64
N THR A 105 19.53 -14.34 5.83
CA THR A 105 18.28 -15.02 6.14
C THR A 105 17.59 -14.26 7.25
N ASP A 106 16.29 -14.01 7.12
CA ASP A 106 15.50 -13.52 8.24
C ASP A 106 15.09 -14.70 9.14
N ASP A 107 15.47 -14.66 10.41
CA ASP A 107 15.24 -15.76 11.36
C ASP A 107 13.76 -15.98 11.71
N THR A 108 12.91 -14.95 11.51
CA THR A 108 11.49 -15.01 11.90
C THR A 108 10.62 -15.67 10.82
N THR A 109 10.86 -15.29 9.56
CA THR A 109 10.06 -15.71 8.42
C THR A 109 10.77 -16.80 7.61
N GLY A 110 12.10 -16.86 7.65
CA GLY A 110 12.92 -17.81 6.91
C GLY A 110 13.08 -17.47 5.42
N PHE A 111 12.73 -16.27 4.97
CA PHE A 111 13.12 -15.84 3.62
C PHE A 111 14.62 -15.55 3.59
N THR A 112 15.21 -15.64 2.40
CA THR A 112 16.63 -15.31 2.19
C THR A 112 16.81 -14.40 0.99
N ALA A 113 17.85 -13.57 0.99
CA ALA A 113 18.27 -12.78 -0.18
C ALA A 113 19.73 -12.34 -0.03
N MET A 114 20.37 -11.98 -1.13
CA MET A 114 21.62 -11.20 -1.10
C MET A 114 21.31 -9.80 -0.58
N ALA A 115 22.01 -9.38 0.47
CA ALA A 115 21.76 -8.10 1.10
C ALA A 115 23.06 -7.50 1.69
N PRO A 116 23.11 -6.17 1.88
CA PRO A 116 24.29 -5.46 2.42
C PRO A 116 24.46 -5.59 3.93
N SER A 117 23.40 -5.97 4.65
CA SER A 117 23.40 -6.20 6.09
C SER A 117 22.34 -7.24 6.48
N PRO A 118 22.38 -7.80 7.71
CA PRO A 118 21.30 -8.63 8.22
C PRO A 118 19.96 -7.89 8.20
N PHE A 119 18.88 -8.63 7.97
CA PHE A 119 17.52 -8.09 8.00
C PHE A 119 17.12 -7.70 9.42
N ARG A 120 16.43 -6.56 9.54
CA ARG A 120 15.91 -6.05 10.81
C ARG A 120 14.42 -5.79 10.66
N TYR A 121 13.67 -6.16 11.69
CA TYR A 121 12.26 -5.84 11.78
C TYR A 121 12.04 -4.36 12.09
N THR A 122 11.01 -3.76 11.49
CA THR A 122 10.55 -2.41 11.82
C THR A 122 9.02 -2.34 11.78
N VAL A 123 8.46 -1.49 12.64
CA VAL A 123 7.05 -1.12 12.61
C VAL A 123 7.01 0.27 12.01
N ASN A 124 6.97 0.36 10.70
CA ASN A 124 6.93 1.65 10.01
C ASN A 124 5.67 1.73 9.15
N GLU A 125 4.86 2.75 9.38
CA GLU A 125 3.59 2.98 8.67
C GLU A 125 3.78 3.69 7.32
N MET A 126 5.03 3.84 6.86
CA MET A 126 5.41 4.76 5.78
C MET A 126 4.76 4.51 4.41
N PHE A 127 4.04 3.40 4.23
CA PHE A 127 3.37 3.03 2.98
C PHE A 127 1.92 2.60 3.18
N GLY A 128 1.25 3.07 4.24
CA GLY A 128 -0.18 2.75 4.47
C GLY A 128 -0.46 1.29 4.86
N PHE A 129 0.56 0.44 4.93
CA PHE A 129 0.48 -0.93 5.44
C PHE A 129 0.38 -0.94 6.98
N SER A 130 -0.78 -0.54 7.52
CA SER A 130 -0.95 -0.30 8.97
C SER A 130 -0.82 -1.54 9.88
N LYS A 131 -0.50 -2.74 9.36
CA LYS A 131 -0.30 -3.97 10.16
C LYS A 131 0.72 -4.95 9.60
N ASP A 132 1.45 -4.60 8.54
CA ASP A 132 2.29 -5.58 7.87
C ASP A 132 3.66 -5.70 8.53
N ARG A 133 4.21 -6.93 8.54
CA ARG A 133 5.56 -7.16 9.04
C ARG A 133 6.55 -6.67 7.99
N GLN A 134 7.23 -5.56 8.28
CA GLN A 134 8.26 -5.00 7.44
C GLN A 134 9.65 -5.33 7.99
N TYR A 135 10.49 -5.84 7.09
CA TYR A 135 11.89 -6.14 7.32
C TYR A 135 12.73 -5.26 6.40
N PHE A 136 13.91 -4.85 6.84
CA PHE A 136 14.81 -4.09 5.98
C PHE A 136 16.28 -4.49 6.17
N SER A 137 17.05 -4.34 5.11
CA SER A 137 18.51 -4.36 5.11
C SER A 137 19.02 -2.98 4.68
N PHE A 138 20.08 -2.48 5.33
CA PHE A 138 20.55 -1.11 5.15
C PHE A 138 22.00 -1.09 4.68
N ASP A 139 22.21 -0.51 3.50
CA ASP A 139 23.54 -0.18 3.02
C ASP A 139 23.97 1.19 3.60
N SER A 140 24.84 1.16 4.60
CA SER A 140 25.34 2.39 5.24
C SER A 140 26.21 3.26 4.31
N LEU A 141 26.81 2.68 3.27
CA LEU A 141 27.70 3.38 2.34
C LEU A 141 26.88 4.22 1.36
N SER A 142 25.91 3.59 0.67
CA SER A 142 25.00 4.30 -0.24
C SER A 142 23.87 5.04 0.49
N GLY A 143 23.50 4.62 1.70
CA GLY A 143 22.32 5.12 2.40
C GLY A 143 21.00 4.52 1.89
N THR A 144 21.06 3.44 1.10
CA THR A 144 19.88 2.76 0.55
C THR A 144 19.34 1.70 1.52
N SER A 145 18.02 1.67 1.68
CA SER A 145 17.33 0.58 2.38
C SER A 145 16.61 -0.32 1.38
N TYR A 146 16.72 -1.62 1.61
CA TYR A 146 16.03 -2.68 0.90
C TYR A 146 15.00 -3.28 1.83
N PHE A 147 13.73 -3.26 1.44
CA PHE A 147 12.61 -3.65 2.27
C PHE A 147 12.00 -4.96 1.76
N VAL A 148 11.50 -5.75 2.71
CA VAL A 148 10.67 -6.92 2.50
C VAL A 148 9.44 -6.74 3.38
N THR A 149 8.28 -6.60 2.76
CA THR A 149 6.99 -6.55 3.45
C THR A 149 6.27 -7.87 3.22
N THR A 150 5.65 -8.40 4.27
CA THR A 150 4.88 -9.65 4.20
C THR A 150 3.45 -9.40 4.66
N ASP A 151 2.49 -9.75 3.81
CA ASP A 151 1.07 -9.82 4.17
C ASP A 151 0.56 -11.25 4.05
N THR A 152 -0.14 -11.73 5.08
CA THR A 152 -0.71 -13.07 5.10
C THR A 152 -2.13 -13.01 4.56
N LEU A 153 -2.31 -13.53 3.34
CA LEU A 153 -3.61 -13.69 2.72
C LEU A 153 -4.46 -14.65 3.55
N SER A 154 -5.72 -14.27 3.75
CA SER A 154 -6.70 -15.11 4.42
C SER A 154 -6.80 -16.49 3.78
N LYS A 155 -7.10 -17.52 4.58
CA LYS A 155 -7.42 -18.86 4.07
C LYS A 155 -8.57 -18.84 3.05
N TYR A 156 -9.45 -17.84 3.11
CA TYR A 156 -10.55 -17.68 2.16
C TYR A 156 -10.19 -16.84 0.94
N PHE A 157 -9.01 -16.23 0.86
CA PHE A 157 -8.68 -15.38 -0.27
C PHE A 157 -8.53 -16.21 -1.56
N TRP A 158 -9.16 -15.77 -2.64
CA TRP A 158 -8.91 -16.26 -4.00
C TRP A 158 -8.96 -15.09 -4.98
N ALA A 159 -8.26 -15.24 -6.10
CA ALA A 159 -8.34 -14.31 -7.21
C ALA A 159 -8.43 -15.10 -8.51
N ALA A 160 -9.25 -14.62 -9.45
CA ALA A 160 -9.41 -15.27 -10.75
C ALA A 160 -8.14 -15.20 -11.61
N ASN A 161 -7.32 -14.17 -11.37
CA ASN A 161 -6.08 -13.91 -12.10
C ASN A 161 -5.09 -13.18 -11.18
N ASP A 162 -3.87 -12.99 -11.69
CA ASP A 162 -2.79 -12.36 -10.93
C ASP A 162 -2.92 -10.82 -10.92
N SER A 163 -3.98 -10.24 -11.52
CA SER A 163 -4.19 -8.78 -11.59
C SER A 163 -4.41 -8.15 -10.22
N PHE A 164 -4.83 -8.90 -9.20
CA PHE A 164 -4.89 -8.34 -7.84
C PHE A 164 -3.49 -8.01 -7.30
N ILE A 165 -2.45 -8.75 -7.71
CA ILE A 165 -1.06 -8.47 -7.31
C ILE A 165 -0.67 -7.11 -7.89
N VAL A 166 -0.92 -6.92 -9.19
CA VAL A 166 -0.66 -5.65 -9.89
C VAL A 166 -1.40 -4.49 -9.21
N LYS A 167 -2.72 -4.62 -9.05
CA LYS A 167 -3.57 -3.61 -8.41
C LYS A 167 -3.04 -3.25 -7.02
N ARG A 168 -2.70 -4.24 -6.21
CA ARG A 168 -2.19 -4.02 -4.87
C ARG A 168 -0.82 -3.36 -4.85
N THR A 169 0.07 -3.70 -5.79
CA THR A 169 1.36 -3.00 -5.94
C THR A 169 1.14 -1.54 -6.35
N HIS A 170 0.20 -1.26 -7.27
CA HIS A 170 -0.16 0.10 -7.66
C HIS A 170 -0.67 0.91 -6.47
N GLU A 171 -1.72 0.42 -5.81
CA GLU A 171 -2.34 1.07 -4.64
C GLU A 171 -1.34 1.37 -3.51
N ALA A 172 -0.30 0.55 -3.38
CA ALA A 172 0.71 0.72 -2.34
C ALA A 172 1.81 1.75 -2.65
N PHE A 173 2.13 2.00 -3.93
CA PHE A 173 3.37 2.68 -4.30
C PHE A 173 3.22 3.79 -5.32
N LEU A 174 2.15 3.78 -6.11
CA LEU A 174 1.92 4.76 -7.17
C LEU A 174 0.96 5.84 -6.65
N GLU A 175 1.47 7.05 -6.48
CA GLU A 175 0.66 8.23 -6.19
C GLU A 175 0.25 8.95 -7.48
N ASP A 176 -0.81 9.77 -7.43
CA ASP A 176 -1.46 10.38 -8.62
C ASP A 176 -0.51 11.13 -9.57
N ASN A 177 0.63 11.63 -9.07
CA ASN A 177 1.58 12.41 -9.85
C ASN A 177 2.94 11.74 -10.05
N ASP A 178 3.09 10.49 -9.60
CA ASP A 178 4.29 9.73 -9.87
C ASP A 178 4.36 9.31 -11.34
N GLU A 179 5.58 9.14 -11.85
CA GLU A 179 5.80 8.66 -13.21
C GLU A 179 6.12 7.17 -13.18
N LEU A 180 5.22 6.33 -13.71
CA LEU A 180 5.47 4.91 -13.91
C LEU A 180 6.43 4.72 -15.09
N ILE A 181 7.71 4.48 -14.80
CA ILE A 181 8.77 4.31 -15.80
C ILE A 181 8.65 2.95 -16.50
N SER A 182 8.38 1.89 -15.73
CA SER A 182 8.15 0.56 -16.29
C SER A 182 7.33 -0.30 -15.36
N GLU A 183 6.55 -1.20 -15.95
CA GLU A 183 5.85 -2.28 -15.28
C GLU A 183 6.06 -3.57 -16.08
N LYS A 184 6.35 -4.67 -15.38
CA LYS A 184 6.46 -5.99 -16.02
C LYS A 184 5.97 -7.10 -15.10
N MET A 185 5.27 -8.04 -15.72
CA MET A 185 5.01 -9.33 -15.09
C MET A 185 6.31 -10.12 -14.99
N ILE A 186 6.56 -10.70 -13.82
CA ILE A 186 7.70 -11.57 -13.59
C ILE A 186 7.19 -13.00 -13.61
N ALA A 187 7.79 -13.80 -14.49
CA ALA A 187 7.63 -15.26 -14.51
C ALA A 187 9.00 -15.88 -14.19
N GLY A 188 9.07 -16.84 -13.26
CA GLY A 188 10.34 -17.43 -12.86
C GLY A 188 10.22 -18.53 -11.81
N ARG A 189 11.30 -18.75 -11.04
CA ARG A 189 11.35 -19.74 -9.93
C ARG A 189 10.34 -19.45 -8.82
N HIS A 190 9.92 -18.20 -8.71
CA HIS A 190 8.86 -17.74 -7.82
C HIS A 190 7.59 -17.56 -8.65
N GLN A 191 6.42 -17.81 -8.04
CA GLN A 191 5.12 -17.67 -8.72
C GLN A 191 4.99 -16.31 -9.41
N ASN A 192 4.08 -16.21 -10.39
CA ASN A 192 3.82 -14.98 -11.13
C ASN A 192 3.74 -13.76 -10.20
N GLY A 193 4.46 -12.71 -10.55
CA GLY A 193 4.50 -11.46 -9.79
C GLY A 193 4.49 -10.23 -10.69
N ASN A 194 4.54 -9.06 -10.07
CA ASN A 194 4.63 -7.77 -10.74
C ASN A 194 5.87 -7.01 -10.24
N GLU A 195 6.60 -6.35 -11.15
CA GLU A 195 7.64 -5.38 -10.78
C GLU A 195 7.36 -4.03 -11.43
N MET A 196 7.40 -3.00 -10.60
CA MET A 196 7.24 -1.61 -10.99
C MET A 196 8.54 -0.85 -10.75
N PHE A 197 8.79 0.10 -11.64
CA PHE A 197 9.83 1.10 -11.51
C PHE A 197 9.17 2.48 -11.65
N ILE A 198 9.23 3.27 -10.58
CA ILE A 198 8.46 4.50 -10.41
C ILE A 198 9.44 5.63 -10.14
N ARG A 199 9.26 6.78 -10.78
CA ARG A 199 9.95 8.02 -10.43
C ARG A 199 9.00 8.89 -9.61
N LYS A 200 9.45 9.30 -8.43
CA LYS A 200 8.62 10.08 -7.50
C LYS A 200 8.47 11.53 -7.98
N GLN A 201 7.25 12.06 -7.88
CA GLN A 201 6.95 13.41 -8.35
C GLN A 201 7.92 14.45 -7.78
N GLY A 202 8.43 15.32 -8.65
CA GLY A 202 9.27 16.44 -8.23
C GLY A 202 10.65 16.03 -7.71
N SER A 203 10.98 14.73 -7.71
CA SER A 203 12.21 14.22 -7.13
C SER A 203 13.13 13.53 -8.14
N ASN A 204 14.41 13.44 -7.78
CA ASN A 204 15.36 12.52 -8.41
C ASN A 204 15.36 11.12 -7.75
N THR A 205 14.41 10.87 -6.84
CA THR A 205 14.18 9.58 -6.22
C THR A 205 13.36 8.67 -7.13
N TYR A 206 13.82 7.43 -7.25
CA TYR A 206 13.17 6.31 -7.90
C TYR A 206 12.84 5.25 -6.87
N LEU A 207 11.71 4.58 -7.08
CA LEU A 207 11.25 3.45 -6.31
C LEU A 207 11.19 2.23 -7.23
N ARG A 208 11.81 1.14 -6.80
CA ARG A 208 11.60 -0.18 -7.39
C ARG A 208 10.81 -1.01 -6.42
N ALA A 209 9.71 -1.59 -6.89
CA ALA A 209 8.87 -2.47 -6.09
C ALA A 209 8.60 -3.77 -6.85
N ARG A 210 8.60 -4.91 -6.15
CA ARG A 210 8.29 -6.22 -6.71
C ARG A 210 7.37 -6.97 -5.77
N SER A 211 6.20 -7.38 -6.23
CA SER A 211 5.25 -8.16 -5.44
C SER A 211 4.96 -9.51 -6.09
N PHE A 212 4.87 -10.56 -5.27
CA PHE A 212 4.47 -11.92 -5.69
C PHE A 212 3.97 -12.72 -4.50
N VAL A 213 3.23 -13.80 -4.78
CA VAL A 213 2.71 -14.69 -3.73
C VAL A 213 3.58 -15.93 -3.60
N SER A 214 3.82 -16.35 -2.36
CA SER A 214 4.38 -17.68 -2.05
C SER A 214 3.54 -18.31 -0.95
N GLY A 215 2.83 -19.39 -1.29
CA GLY A 215 1.84 -19.94 -0.39
C GLY A 215 0.69 -18.96 -0.15
N ASN A 216 0.34 -18.69 1.10
CA ASN A 216 -0.65 -17.69 1.48
C ASN A 216 -0.01 -16.35 1.88
N VAL A 217 1.25 -16.09 1.52
CA VAL A 217 1.94 -14.85 1.87
C VAL A 217 2.23 -14.05 0.61
N LEU A 218 1.75 -12.81 0.58
CA LEU A 218 2.14 -11.81 -0.38
C LEU A 218 3.46 -11.18 0.09
N TYR A 219 4.51 -11.37 -0.69
CA TYR A 219 5.78 -10.71 -0.50
C TYR A 219 5.83 -9.46 -1.36
N THR A 220 6.29 -8.36 -0.78
CA THR A 220 6.57 -7.11 -1.47
C THR A 220 7.98 -6.67 -1.15
N LEU A 221 8.85 -6.72 -2.14
CA LEU A 221 10.22 -6.22 -2.07
C LEU A 221 10.25 -4.78 -2.56
N SER A 222 10.99 -3.89 -1.90
CA SER A 222 11.17 -2.54 -2.43
C SER A 222 12.50 -1.90 -2.06
N SER A 223 12.91 -0.92 -2.85
CA SER A 223 14.06 -0.06 -2.57
C SER A 223 13.82 1.32 -3.17
N GLY A 224 14.14 2.37 -2.41
CA GLY A 224 14.03 3.77 -2.85
C GLY A 224 15.40 4.46 -2.85
N GLY A 225 15.70 5.21 -3.90
CA GLY A 225 16.97 5.91 -4.03
C GLY A 225 17.18 6.51 -5.42
N GLU A 226 18.41 6.85 -5.74
CA GLU A 226 18.76 7.39 -7.06
C GLU A 226 18.76 6.30 -8.12
N LEU A 227 18.47 6.67 -9.38
CA LEU A 227 18.41 5.73 -10.50
C LEU A 227 19.60 4.76 -10.54
N PRO A 228 20.88 5.21 -10.51
CA PRO A 228 22.03 4.30 -10.57
C PRO A 228 22.08 3.30 -9.43
N GLU A 229 21.57 3.66 -8.25
CA GLU A 229 21.56 2.81 -7.06
C GLU A 229 20.45 1.75 -7.14
N VAL A 230 19.23 2.18 -7.44
CA VAL A 230 18.07 1.26 -7.51
C VAL A 230 18.11 0.35 -8.74
N SER A 231 18.85 0.73 -9.79
CA SER A 231 19.10 -0.09 -10.98
C SER A 231 20.49 -0.74 -10.98
N SER A 232 21.24 -0.67 -9.87
CA SER A 232 22.58 -1.23 -9.78
C SER A 232 22.57 -2.76 -9.88
N LYS A 233 23.72 -3.35 -10.20
CA LYS A 233 23.92 -4.82 -10.14
C LYS A 233 23.63 -5.37 -8.74
N ALA A 234 24.00 -4.62 -7.70
CA ALA A 234 23.76 -5.00 -6.31
C ALA A 234 22.26 -5.00 -5.99
N SER A 235 21.54 -3.95 -6.37
CA SER A 235 20.07 -3.91 -6.28
C SER A 235 19.43 -5.07 -7.04
N ASN A 236 19.83 -5.34 -8.29
CA ASN A 236 19.32 -6.50 -9.03
C ASN A 236 19.54 -7.82 -8.27
N GLN A 237 20.71 -8.01 -7.64
CA GLN A 237 20.98 -9.19 -6.83
C GLN A 237 20.01 -9.32 -5.65
N PHE A 238 19.65 -8.24 -4.95
CA PHE A 238 18.61 -8.29 -3.89
C PHE A 238 17.31 -8.91 -4.42
N PHE A 239 16.78 -8.35 -5.51
CA PHE A 239 15.50 -8.75 -6.06
C PHE A 239 15.52 -10.15 -6.69
N GLU A 240 16.61 -10.51 -7.37
CA GLU A 240 16.75 -11.78 -8.11
C GLU A 240 17.13 -12.97 -7.23
N SER A 241 17.83 -12.73 -6.12
CA SER A 241 18.22 -13.80 -5.19
C SER A 241 17.23 -14.04 -4.06
N PHE A 242 16.14 -13.28 -4.01
CA PHE A 242 15.13 -13.41 -2.97
C PHE A 242 14.43 -14.77 -3.06
N GLU A 243 14.49 -15.54 -1.97
CA GLU A 243 13.84 -16.84 -1.84
C GLU A 243 12.84 -16.79 -0.68
N ALA A 244 11.55 -16.91 -1.00
CA ALA A 244 10.51 -17.11 0.00
C ALA A 244 10.57 -18.55 0.55
N PRO A 245 10.26 -18.78 1.83
CA PRO A 245 10.09 -20.12 2.38
C PRO A 245 8.97 -20.84 1.64
N ASN A 246 9.25 -22.04 1.13
CA ASN A 246 8.25 -22.88 0.47
C ASN A 246 7.44 -23.66 1.52
N LYS A 247 6.27 -23.16 1.93
CA LYS A 247 5.57 -23.71 3.11
C LYS A 247 4.06 -23.90 3.01
N SER A 248 3.39 -23.73 1.87
CA SER A 248 1.92 -23.84 1.86
C SER A 248 1.32 -24.44 0.59
N SER A 249 0.28 -25.25 0.78
CA SER A 249 -0.62 -25.76 -0.25
C SER A 249 -1.69 -24.74 -0.68
N PHE A 250 -1.55 -23.48 -0.27
CA PHE A 250 -2.49 -22.42 -0.61
C PHE A 250 -2.54 -22.23 -2.13
N ASP A 251 -3.74 -22.47 -2.68
CA ASP A 251 -4.04 -22.22 -4.07
C ASP A 251 -4.82 -20.91 -4.17
N LEU A 252 -4.18 -19.91 -4.78
CA LEU A 252 -4.73 -18.58 -5.01
C LEU A 252 -5.85 -18.56 -6.06
N LYS A 253 -5.82 -19.50 -7.01
CA LYS A 253 -6.76 -19.58 -8.13
C LYS A 253 -7.96 -20.47 -7.82
N LYS A 254 -7.81 -21.36 -6.83
CA LYS A 254 -8.94 -22.15 -6.33
C LYS A 254 -9.96 -21.24 -5.69
N HIS A 255 -11.18 -21.25 -6.24
CA HIS A 255 -12.33 -20.56 -5.68
C HIS A 255 -12.69 -21.14 -4.30
N LYS A 256 -12.89 -20.27 -3.30
CA LYS A 256 -13.18 -20.66 -1.89
C LYS A 256 -14.47 -20.04 -1.37
N GLY A 257 -15.33 -19.51 -2.24
CA GLY A 257 -16.56 -18.83 -1.84
C GLY A 257 -17.48 -19.75 -1.05
N ASN A 258 -17.65 -21.00 -1.47
CA ASN A 258 -18.48 -21.97 -0.73
C ASN A 258 -17.97 -22.23 0.70
N GLN A 259 -16.66 -22.34 0.88
CA GLN A 259 -16.05 -22.52 2.20
C GLN A 259 -16.23 -21.28 3.07
N LEU A 260 -16.02 -20.08 2.50
CA LEU A 260 -16.26 -18.83 3.22
C LEU A 260 -17.73 -18.76 3.68
N LEU A 261 -18.67 -19.01 2.77
CA LEU A 261 -20.11 -18.94 3.06
C LEU A 261 -20.57 -20.02 4.06
N SER A 262 -19.94 -21.20 4.09
CA SER A 262 -20.20 -22.20 5.12
C SER A 262 -19.67 -21.79 6.49
N ASP A 263 -18.50 -21.16 6.54
CA ASP A 263 -17.87 -20.77 7.80
C ASP A 263 -18.62 -19.60 8.47
N LEU A 264 -19.44 -18.84 7.74
CA LEU A 264 -20.34 -17.82 8.31
C LEU A 264 -21.40 -18.39 9.26
N VAL A 265 -21.85 -19.63 9.07
CA VAL A 265 -22.82 -20.29 9.97
C VAL A 265 -22.15 -21.17 11.02
N HIS A 266 -20.83 -21.14 11.11
CA HIS A 266 -20.08 -22.00 12.02
C HIS A 266 -20.37 -21.64 13.49
N ALA A 267 -20.45 -22.65 14.35
CA ALA A 267 -20.74 -22.47 15.77
C ALA A 267 -19.61 -21.71 16.50
N ASP A 268 -18.35 -22.09 16.21
CA ASP A 268 -17.16 -21.38 16.68
C ASP A 268 -17.16 -19.91 16.23
N SER A 269 -17.12 -19.00 17.20
CA SER A 269 -17.20 -17.56 16.96
C SER A 269 -15.98 -17.01 16.24
N ALA A 270 -14.79 -17.55 16.48
CA ALA A 270 -13.56 -17.10 15.81
C ALA A 270 -13.59 -17.43 14.31
N THR A 271 -14.03 -18.64 13.95
CA THR A 271 -14.21 -19.07 12.56
C THR A 271 -15.22 -18.18 11.83
N ARG A 272 -16.38 -17.93 12.45
CA ARG A 272 -17.43 -17.06 11.92
C ARG A 272 -16.97 -15.62 11.77
N ALA A 273 -16.29 -15.06 12.77
CA ALA A 273 -15.75 -13.71 12.72
C ALA A 273 -14.69 -13.55 11.62
N GLY A 274 -13.81 -14.54 11.44
CA GLY A 274 -12.85 -14.56 10.33
C GLY A 274 -13.54 -14.55 8.97
N ALA A 275 -14.53 -15.43 8.76
CA ALA A 275 -15.30 -15.47 7.52
C ALA A 275 -16.02 -14.15 7.24
N TYR A 276 -16.63 -13.56 8.27
CA TYR A 276 -17.32 -12.27 8.17
C TYR A 276 -16.38 -11.10 7.80
N GLN A 277 -15.17 -11.08 8.36
CA GLN A 277 -14.17 -10.06 8.06
C GLN A 277 -13.65 -10.17 6.61
N ASP A 278 -13.60 -11.39 6.06
CA ASP A 278 -13.06 -11.64 4.73
C ASP A 278 -14.10 -11.59 3.61
N LEU A 279 -15.40 -11.51 3.94
CA LEU A 279 -16.49 -11.35 2.96
C LEU A 279 -16.25 -10.22 1.96
N THR A 280 -15.67 -9.10 2.39
CA THR A 280 -15.40 -7.93 1.54
C THR A 280 -14.00 -7.89 0.96
N LYS A 281 -13.19 -8.94 1.19
CA LYS A 281 -11.80 -9.02 0.72
C LYS A 281 -11.63 -10.01 -0.44
N VAL A 282 -12.71 -10.64 -0.88
CA VAL A 282 -12.71 -11.67 -1.92
C VAL A 282 -13.56 -11.22 -3.10
N ASP A 283 -13.14 -11.62 -4.30
CA ASP A 283 -13.81 -11.26 -5.54
C ASP A 283 -14.86 -12.31 -5.90
N PHE A 284 -16.09 -12.09 -5.40
CA PHE A 284 -17.26 -12.81 -5.88
C PHE A 284 -17.62 -12.38 -7.31
N SER A 285 -18.24 -13.29 -8.06
CA SER A 285 -18.70 -13.06 -9.43
C SER A 285 -20.18 -13.39 -9.57
N ALA A 286 -20.77 -13.09 -10.72
CA ALA A 286 -22.16 -13.47 -11.02
C ALA A 286 -22.42 -14.99 -10.89
N LYS A 287 -21.40 -15.84 -11.09
CA LYS A 287 -21.51 -17.30 -10.92
C LYS A 287 -21.76 -17.72 -9.47
N ASP A 288 -21.45 -16.85 -8.52
CA ASP A 288 -21.58 -17.09 -7.09
C ASP A 288 -22.94 -16.67 -6.55
N LEU A 289 -23.75 -15.97 -7.34
CA LEU A 289 -25.07 -15.47 -6.95
C LEU A 289 -25.97 -16.56 -6.38
N PRO A 290 -26.08 -17.78 -6.95
CA PRO A 290 -26.90 -18.83 -6.34
C PRO A 290 -26.47 -19.19 -4.90
N ALA A 291 -25.15 -19.24 -4.65
CA ALA A 291 -24.62 -19.53 -3.32
C ALA A 291 -24.82 -18.34 -2.36
N LEU A 292 -24.64 -17.11 -2.84
CA LEU A 292 -24.88 -15.88 -2.10
C LEU A 292 -26.37 -15.71 -1.74
N HIS A 293 -27.28 -15.98 -2.67
CA HIS A 293 -28.73 -16.00 -2.46
C HIS A 293 -29.12 -17.01 -1.39
N THR A 294 -28.57 -18.22 -1.47
CA THR A 294 -28.78 -19.27 -0.46
C THR A 294 -28.22 -18.85 0.90
N ALA A 295 -27.09 -18.16 0.95
CA ALA A 295 -26.51 -17.64 2.18
C ALA A 295 -27.35 -16.49 2.76
N LEU A 296 -27.82 -15.56 1.93
CA LEU A 296 -28.59 -14.38 2.32
C LEU A 296 -29.86 -14.72 3.11
N ILE A 297 -30.49 -15.87 2.86
CA ILE A 297 -31.71 -16.28 3.56
C ILE A 297 -31.47 -17.07 4.84
N LYS A 298 -30.20 -17.31 5.21
CA LYS A 298 -29.86 -18.03 6.44
C LYS A 298 -29.97 -17.11 7.65
N ARG A 299 -30.26 -17.72 8.80
CA ARG A 299 -30.12 -17.11 10.11
C ARG A 299 -28.67 -17.26 10.57
N TYR A 300 -28.08 -16.16 11.03
CA TYR A 300 -26.73 -16.14 11.58
C TYR A 300 -26.75 -15.90 13.08
N LEU A 301 -25.78 -16.51 13.78
CA LEU A 301 -25.44 -16.09 15.14
C LEU A 301 -24.71 -14.74 15.05
N PRO A 302 -24.86 -13.85 16.05
CA PRO A 302 -24.09 -12.63 16.13
C PRO A 302 -22.59 -12.89 15.91
N VAL A 303 -21.95 -12.05 15.09
CA VAL A 303 -20.52 -12.14 14.80
C VAL A 303 -19.70 -11.84 16.07
N TYR A 304 -20.19 -10.90 16.87
CA TYR A 304 -19.62 -10.48 18.15
C TYR A 304 -20.70 -10.57 19.26
N GLU A 305 -20.26 -10.67 20.51
CA GLU A 305 -21.17 -10.68 21.66
C GLU A 305 -22.02 -9.40 21.70
N GLY A 306 -23.34 -9.55 21.81
CA GLY A 306 -24.29 -8.43 21.74
C GLY A 306 -24.47 -7.80 20.35
N GLY A 307 -23.85 -8.35 19.31
CA GLY A 307 -23.96 -7.86 17.94
C GLY A 307 -25.30 -8.18 17.26
N ASP A 308 -25.58 -7.48 16.17
CA ASP A 308 -26.76 -7.73 15.34
C ASP A 308 -26.64 -9.06 14.59
N SER A 309 -27.69 -9.90 14.69
CA SER A 309 -27.81 -11.14 13.94
C SER A 309 -27.94 -10.94 12.42
N LEU A 310 -28.30 -9.74 11.96
CA LEU A 310 -28.47 -9.40 10.54
C LEU A 310 -27.21 -8.85 9.87
N ALA A 311 -26.15 -8.55 10.63
CA ALA A 311 -24.92 -7.95 10.09
C ALA A 311 -24.32 -8.76 8.93
N VAL A 312 -24.41 -10.09 8.98
CA VAL A 312 -23.97 -10.98 7.89
C VAL A 312 -24.87 -10.81 6.66
N ASN A 313 -26.19 -10.79 6.85
CA ASN A 313 -27.17 -10.63 5.77
C ASN A 313 -27.00 -9.28 5.07
N ASP A 314 -26.79 -8.20 5.80
CA ASP A 314 -26.58 -6.87 5.23
C ASP A 314 -25.29 -6.81 4.40
N ARG A 315 -24.21 -7.43 4.89
CA ARG A 315 -22.95 -7.51 4.15
C ARG A 315 -23.08 -8.37 2.89
N LEU A 316 -23.79 -9.50 2.95
CA LEU A 316 -24.13 -10.31 1.78
C LEU A 316 -24.99 -9.52 0.79
N GLY A 317 -25.95 -8.74 1.29
CA GLY A 317 -26.80 -7.86 0.47
C GLY A 317 -25.99 -6.85 -0.32
N ASN A 318 -25.05 -6.16 0.33
CA ASN A 318 -24.14 -5.21 -0.34
C ASN A 318 -23.28 -5.87 -1.43
N LEU A 319 -22.79 -7.10 -1.17
CA LEU A 319 -22.07 -7.88 -2.20
C LEU A 319 -22.97 -8.21 -3.39
N ILE A 320 -24.21 -8.63 -3.15
CA ILE A 320 -25.19 -8.94 -4.20
C ILE A 320 -25.54 -7.69 -5.01
N VAL A 321 -25.71 -6.54 -4.37
CA VAL A 321 -25.93 -5.25 -5.04
C VAL A 321 -24.75 -4.90 -5.95
N ALA A 322 -23.52 -5.03 -5.45
CA ALA A 322 -22.31 -4.72 -6.21
C ALA A 322 -22.13 -5.61 -7.46
N LEU A 323 -22.68 -6.83 -7.45
CA LEU A 323 -22.71 -7.71 -8.62
C LEU A 323 -23.72 -7.28 -9.69
N GLY A 324 -24.72 -6.45 -9.34
CA GLY A 324 -25.60 -5.76 -10.29
C GLY A 324 -26.51 -6.65 -11.14
N ASP A 325 -26.67 -7.94 -10.80
CA ASP A 325 -27.37 -8.90 -11.65
C ASP A 325 -28.89 -8.96 -11.36
N SER A 326 -29.71 -8.85 -12.42
CA SER A 326 -31.18 -8.86 -12.33
C SER A 326 -31.79 -10.16 -11.77
N SER A 327 -31.07 -11.28 -11.79
CA SER A 327 -31.51 -12.53 -11.14
C SER A 327 -31.71 -12.35 -9.64
N SER A 328 -30.98 -11.43 -9.00
CA SER A 328 -31.13 -11.12 -7.58
C SER A 328 -32.47 -10.46 -7.27
N ILE A 329 -32.99 -9.60 -8.16
CA ILE A 329 -34.30 -8.97 -8.01
C ILE A 329 -35.41 -10.04 -8.05
N ARG A 330 -35.30 -10.99 -9.00
CA ARG A 330 -36.23 -12.14 -9.10
C ARG A 330 -36.16 -13.01 -7.86
N PHE A 331 -34.96 -13.39 -7.44
CA PHE A 331 -34.74 -14.17 -6.23
C PHE A 331 -35.39 -13.52 -5.00
N ILE A 332 -35.20 -12.20 -4.82
CA ILE A 332 -35.78 -11.45 -3.72
C ILE A 332 -37.31 -11.47 -3.81
N SER A 333 -37.88 -11.15 -4.97
CA SER A 333 -39.33 -11.21 -5.19
C SER A 333 -39.92 -12.57 -4.78
N ASP A 334 -39.26 -13.66 -5.18
CA ASP A 334 -39.74 -15.02 -4.93
C ASP A 334 -39.54 -15.48 -3.48
N SER A 335 -38.52 -14.97 -2.81
CA SER A 335 -38.16 -15.33 -1.43
C SER A 335 -38.90 -14.48 -0.39
N TYR A 336 -39.25 -13.24 -0.75
CA TYR A 336 -39.88 -12.27 0.15
C TYR A 336 -41.21 -12.75 0.75
N PHE A 337 -42.01 -13.51 -0.01
CA PHE A 337 -43.28 -14.04 0.49
C PHE A 337 -43.14 -15.35 1.27
N LYS A 338 -41.98 -16.02 1.18
CA LYS A 338 -41.71 -17.30 1.85
C LYS A 338 -41.08 -17.12 3.24
N SER A 339 -40.77 -15.88 3.60
CA SER A 339 -40.06 -15.54 4.82
C SER A 339 -41.06 -15.30 5.97
N GLU A 340 -41.25 -16.29 6.85
CA GLU A 340 -42.00 -16.13 8.12
C GLU A 340 -41.05 -16.11 9.34
N GLY A 341 -41.47 -15.50 10.46
CA GLY A 341 -40.71 -15.53 11.73
C GLY A 341 -39.40 -14.73 11.67
N VAL A 342 -38.25 -15.35 11.98
CA VAL A 342 -36.92 -14.70 11.88
C VAL A 342 -36.64 -14.24 10.45
N SER A 343 -37.25 -14.90 9.46
CA SER A 343 -37.17 -14.48 8.07
C SER A 343 -37.96 -13.19 7.80
N GLU A 344 -38.89 -12.77 8.66
CA GLU A 344 -39.57 -11.47 8.56
C GLU A 344 -38.60 -10.30 8.68
N LEU A 345 -37.57 -10.43 9.51
CA LEU A 345 -36.51 -9.43 9.66
C LEU A 345 -35.67 -9.28 8.38
N LEU A 346 -35.47 -10.37 7.63
CA LEU A 346 -34.73 -10.37 6.36
C LEU A 346 -35.45 -9.57 5.27
N LYS A 347 -36.76 -9.32 5.40
CA LYS A 347 -37.48 -8.47 4.45
C LYS A 347 -36.88 -7.07 4.38
N TYR A 348 -36.33 -6.54 5.48
CA TYR A 348 -35.65 -5.25 5.44
C TYR A 348 -34.39 -5.28 4.58
N SER A 349 -33.52 -6.28 4.77
CA SER A 349 -32.33 -6.46 3.92
C SER A 349 -32.72 -6.68 2.45
N PHE A 350 -33.82 -7.39 2.16
CA PHE A 350 -34.35 -7.53 0.80
C PHE A 350 -34.76 -6.20 0.17
N LEU A 351 -35.51 -5.38 0.91
CA LEU A 351 -35.94 -4.06 0.43
C LEU A 351 -34.75 -3.11 0.25
N GLU A 352 -33.75 -3.16 1.14
CA GLU A 352 -32.50 -2.41 1.01
C GLU A 352 -31.72 -2.82 -0.25
N ILE A 353 -31.59 -4.13 -0.52
CA ILE A 353 -30.96 -4.61 -1.76
C ILE A 353 -31.70 -4.07 -2.99
N LEU A 354 -33.03 -4.13 -3.01
CA LEU A 354 -33.83 -3.61 -4.13
C LEU A 354 -33.65 -2.09 -4.32
N ALA A 355 -33.62 -1.33 -3.22
CA ALA A 355 -33.41 0.11 -3.25
C ALA A 355 -32.01 0.47 -3.79
N ASN A 356 -30.97 -0.23 -3.31
CA ASN A 356 -29.57 0.03 -3.67
C ASN A 356 -29.18 -0.55 -5.04
N THR A 357 -29.95 -1.50 -5.60
CA THR A 357 -29.73 -1.99 -6.96
C THR A 357 -29.97 -0.90 -8.02
N GLY A 358 -30.86 0.05 -7.73
CA GLY A 358 -30.94 1.32 -8.47
C GLY A 358 -31.46 1.26 -9.91
N ASN A 359 -32.21 0.22 -10.30
CA ASN A 359 -32.78 0.13 -11.65
C ASN A 359 -34.32 0.08 -11.63
N GLU A 360 -34.94 0.34 -12.78
CA GLU A 360 -36.41 0.40 -12.90
C GLU A 360 -37.09 -0.88 -12.38
N TYR A 361 -36.54 -2.05 -12.73
CA TYR A 361 -37.11 -3.33 -12.30
C TYR A 361 -37.02 -3.53 -10.78
N SER A 362 -35.93 -3.10 -10.15
CA SER A 362 -35.77 -3.17 -8.70
C SER A 362 -36.73 -2.22 -7.98
N TYR A 363 -36.94 -1.00 -8.49
CA TYR A 363 -37.89 -0.04 -7.92
C TYR A 363 -39.35 -0.46 -8.09
N GLN A 364 -39.74 -0.99 -9.25
CA GLN A 364 -41.07 -1.54 -9.46
C GLN A 364 -41.33 -2.73 -8.51
N THR A 365 -40.33 -3.59 -8.36
CA THR A 365 -40.41 -4.72 -7.41
C THR A 365 -40.52 -4.22 -5.98
N LEU A 366 -39.71 -3.25 -5.57
CA LEU A 366 -39.75 -2.62 -4.24
C LEU A 366 -41.14 -2.03 -3.94
N ALA A 367 -41.68 -1.21 -4.85
CA ALA A 367 -42.99 -0.59 -4.69
C ALA A 367 -44.11 -1.65 -4.56
N ARG A 368 -44.05 -2.72 -5.37
CA ARG A 368 -45.00 -3.83 -5.28
C ARG A 368 -44.92 -4.57 -3.95
N LEU A 369 -43.71 -4.86 -3.45
CA LEU A 369 -43.54 -5.58 -2.18
C LEU A 369 -44.00 -4.74 -0.98
N LEU A 370 -43.68 -3.44 -0.96
CA LEU A 370 -44.11 -2.52 0.09
C LEU A 370 -45.64 -2.34 0.14
N THR A 371 -46.31 -2.36 -1.02
CA THR A 371 -47.77 -2.19 -1.10
C THR A 371 -48.53 -3.49 -0.83
N SER A 372 -48.01 -4.64 -1.26
CA SER A 372 -48.71 -5.93 -1.11
C SER A 372 -48.45 -6.64 0.22
N ALA A 373 -47.25 -6.53 0.78
CA ALA A 373 -46.86 -7.22 2.02
C ALA A 373 -45.72 -6.48 2.75
N PRO A 374 -45.97 -5.29 3.33
CA PRO A 374 -44.95 -4.59 4.08
C PRO A 374 -44.42 -5.45 5.25
N PRO A 375 -43.14 -5.32 5.64
CA PRO A 375 -42.60 -6.04 6.78
C PRO A 375 -43.41 -5.74 8.05
N ARG A 376 -43.81 -6.79 8.79
CA ARG A 376 -44.66 -6.67 9.98
C ARG A 376 -43.89 -6.33 11.25
N SER A 377 -42.59 -6.60 11.27
CA SER A 377 -41.70 -6.39 12.42
C SER A 377 -40.27 -6.18 11.96
N GLY A 378 -39.50 -5.37 12.67
CA GLY A 378 -38.09 -5.11 12.42
C GLY A 378 -37.73 -3.63 12.61
N TYR A 379 -36.59 -3.24 12.05
CA TYR A 379 -35.99 -1.93 12.27
C TYR A 379 -36.22 -1.05 11.05
N SER A 380 -37.24 -0.18 11.08
CA SER A 380 -37.58 0.69 9.95
C SER A 380 -36.45 1.66 9.56
N ASN A 381 -35.54 1.97 10.49
CA ASN A 381 -34.33 2.75 10.23
C ASN A 381 -33.33 2.03 9.31
N MET A 382 -33.50 0.73 9.02
CA MET A 382 -32.72 0.01 8.00
C MET A 382 -33.08 0.43 6.56
N LEU A 383 -34.25 1.05 6.33
CA LEU A 383 -34.64 1.61 5.03
C LEU A 383 -34.17 3.06 4.83
N GLY A 384 -33.25 3.54 5.67
CA GLY A 384 -32.69 4.89 5.55
C GLY A 384 -31.88 5.04 4.25
N TYR A 385 -32.08 6.16 3.56
CA TYR A 385 -31.28 6.53 2.39
C TYR A 385 -29.81 6.60 2.80
N ARG A 386 -28.93 5.84 2.13
CA ARG A 386 -27.47 5.90 2.30
C ARG A 386 -26.83 6.65 1.15
#